data_AF-A0A7X9CZL6-F1
#
_entry.id   AF-A0A7X9CZL6-F1
#
_cell.length_a   1.000
_cell.length_b   1.000
_cell.length_c   1.000
_cell.angle_alpha   90.00
_cell.angle_beta   90.00
_cell.angle_gamma   90.00
#
_symmetry.space_group_name_H-M   'P 1'
#
loop_
_entity.id
_entity.type
_entity.pdbx_description
1 polymer ?
#
loop_
_entity_poly.entity_id
_entity_poly.type
_entity_poly.pdbx_seq_one_letter_code
_entity_poly.pdbx_strand_id
1 'polypeptide(L)' 'YGEQRTVDVHIKRIREKLDVIDHPLWQIKTVWSVGYKFEVKDDEIS' A
#
# COMPACT_ATOMS: atom_id res chain seq x y z
N TYR A 1 24.07 -1.39 -2.40
CA TYR A 1 23.45 -2.61 -1.83
C TYR A 1 22.65 -2.20 -0.61
N GLY A 2 21.41 -1.73 -0.74
CA GLY A 2 20.68 -1.28 0.46
C GLY A 2 19.35 -0.56 0.31
N GLU A 3 18.98 -0.07 -0.88
CA GLU A 3 17.73 0.72 -1.03
C GLU A 3 16.44 -0.10 -0.98
N GLN A 4 16.52 -1.43 -1.00
CA GLN A 4 15.32 -2.26 -0.93
C GLN A 4 14.70 -2.26 0.49
N ARG A 5 15.52 -2.12 1.54
CA ARG A 5 15.03 -2.10 2.93
C ARG A 5 14.36 -0.78 3.33
N THR A 6 14.72 0.33 2.70
CA THR A 6 14.07 1.62 2.95
C THR A 6 12.64 1.59 2.46
N VAL A 7 12.33 0.94 1.33
CA VAL A 7 10.96 0.87 0.79
C VAL A 7 9.99 0.25 1.79
N ASP A 8 10.35 -0.88 2.42
CA ASP A 8 9.53 -1.51 3.46
C ASP A 8 9.22 -0.57 4.63
N VAL A 9 10.22 0.18 5.10
CA VAL A 9 10.05 1.15 6.20
C VAL A 9 9.09 2.27 5.80
N HIS A 10 9.21 2.79 4.58
CA HIS A 10 8.34 3.85 4.10
C HIS A 10 6.90 3.34 3.89
N ILE A 11 6.72 2.16 3.30
CA ILE A 11 5.39 1.57 3.12
C ILE A 11 4.74 1.27 4.47
N LYS A 12 5.49 0.77 5.47
CA LYS A 12 4.98 0.54 6.81
C LYS A 12 4.48 1.84 7.47
N ARG A 13 5.28 2.90 7.41
CA ARG A 13 4.89 4.23 7.96
C ARG A 13 3.68 4.82 7.25
N ILE A 14 3.58 4.63 5.93
CA ILE A 14 2.41 5.07 5.16
C ILE A 14 1.19 4.29 5.61
N ARG A 15 1.26 2.95 5.69
CA ARG A 15 0.16 2.13 6.20
C ARG A 15 -0.26 2.52 7.61
N GLU A 16 0.66 2.70 8.54
CA GLU A 16 0.35 3.14 9.92
C GLU A 16 -0.37 4.49 9.96
N LYS A 17 -0.03 5.43 9.08
CA LYS A 17 -0.73 6.72 8.98
C LYS A 17 -2.12 6.60 8.38
N LEU A 18 -2.29 5.67 7.45
CA LEU A 18 -3.55 5.43 6.77
C LEU A 18 -4.51 4.58 7.63
N ASP A 19 -3.98 3.68 8.46
CA ASP A 19 -4.75 2.86 9.40
C ASP A 19 -5.55 3.69 10.43
N VAL A 20 -5.21 4.98 10.57
CA VAL A 20 -5.95 5.94 11.39
C VAL A 20 -7.37 6.18 10.84
N ILE A 21 -7.59 5.99 9.53
CA ILE A 21 -8.86 6.23 8.86
C ILE A 21 -9.19 5.03 7.97
N ASP A 22 -10.39 4.48 8.09
CA ASP A 22 -10.79 3.39 7.21
C ASP A 22 -10.84 3.87 5.74
N HIS A 23 -10.10 3.19 4.87
CA HIS A 23 -10.02 3.47 3.45
C HIS A 23 -10.62 2.30 2.66
N PRO A 24 -11.96 2.21 2.52
CA PRO A 24 -12.60 1.10 1.84
C PRO A 24 -12.36 1.14 0.33
N LEU A 25 -12.14 2.33 -0.23
CA LEU A 25 -12.01 2.61 -1.66
C LEU A 25 -10.65 2.24 -2.25
N TRP A 26 -9.60 2.05 -1.44
CA TRP A 26 -8.27 1.77 -1.98
C TRP A 26 -7.38 1.07 -0.96
N GLN A 27 -6.41 0.30 -1.44
CA GLN A 27 -5.47 -0.45 -0.60
C GLN A 27 -4.10 -0.61 -1.26
N ILE A 28 -3.06 -0.72 -0.43
CA ILE A 28 -1.70 -1.02 -0.89
C ILE A 28 -1.44 -2.52 -0.67
N LYS A 29 -1.32 -3.28 -1.77
CA LYS A 29 -1.05 -4.72 -1.74
C LYS A 29 0.45 -5.01 -1.86
N THR A 30 0.91 -5.98 -1.09
CA THR A 30 2.28 -6.50 -1.21
C THR A 30 2.31 -7.62 -2.25
N VAL A 31 3.13 -7.47 -3.29
CA VAL A 31 3.34 -8.46 -4.35
C VAL A 31 4.73 -9.07 -4.19
N TRP A 32 4.77 -10.31 -3.71
CA TRP A 32 6.01 -11.04 -3.50
C TRP A 32 6.81 -11.15 -4.81
N SER A 33 8.14 -10.94 -4.74
CA SER A 33 9.06 -10.94 -5.88
C SER A 33 8.97 -9.75 -6.85
N VAL A 34 8.01 -8.82 -6.67
CA VAL A 34 7.85 -7.61 -7.50
C VAL A 34 7.96 -6.32 -6.69
N GLY A 35 7.24 -6.21 -5.57
CA GLY A 35 7.22 -5.00 -4.73
C GLY A 35 5.83 -4.67 -4.20
N TYR A 36 5.41 -3.42 -4.35
CA TYR A 36 4.16 -2.88 -3.78
C TYR A 36 3.27 -2.34 -4.89
N LYS A 37 1.96 -2.63 -4.82
CA LYS A 37 0.97 -2.16 -5.78
C LYS A 37 -0.13 -1.40 -5.05
N PHE A 38 -0.46 -0.22 -5.56
CA PHE A 38 -1.62 0.55 -5.12
C PHE A 38 -2.82 0.15 -5.97
N GLU A 39 -3.92 -0.29 -5.33
CA GLU A 39 -5.14 -0.73 -6.00
C GLU A 39 -6.33 0.07 -5.46
N VAL A 40 -7.08 0.72 -6.35
CA VAL A 40 -8.35 1.38 -6.03
C VAL A 40 -9.46 0.37 -6.28
N LYS A 41 -10.35 0.17 -5.30
CA LYS A 41 -11.59 -0.57 -5.49
C LYS A 41 -12.54 0.35 -6.23
N ASP A 42 -12.63 0.17 -7.53
CA ASP A 42 -13.63 0.79 -8.39
C ASP A 42 -14.97 0.04 -8.16
N ASP A 43 -15.52 0.21 -6.96
CA ASP A 43 -16.91 -0.14 -6.69
C ASP A 43 -17.68 1.19 -6.84
N GLU A 44 -18.65 1.21 -7.76
CA GLU A 44 -19.50 2.34 -8.17
C GLU A 44 -19.13 3.10 -9.46
N ILE A 45 -18.97 2.38 -10.59
CA ILE A 45 -19.70 2.72 -11.83
C ILE A 45 -20.13 1.42 -12.53
N SER A 46 -21.20 0.78 -12.08
CA SER A 46 -22.02 -0.17 -12.88
C SER A 46 -23.46 -0.14 -12.41
#